data_AF-A0A511AT79-F1
#
_entry.id   AF-A0A511AT79-F1
#
_cell.length_a   1.000
_cell.length_b   1.000
_cell.length_c   1.000
_cell.angle_alpha   90.00
_cell.angle_beta   90.00
_cell.angle_gamma   90.00
#
_symmetry.space_group_name_H-M   'P 1'
#
loop_
_entity.id
_entity.type
_entity.pdbx_description
1 polymer ?
#
loop_
_entity_poly.entity_id
_entity_poly.type
_entity_poly.pdbx_seq_one_letter_code
_entity_poly.pdbx_strand_id
1 'polypeptide(L)'
;MKDKTTKWLIIGVIISVVVMIVGFVLWTNLDPVQDVESLSPKELRNIQKDRAIHYPLGSLLLNIGFVGFTFTLLTLVIRQLLSFFKKK
;
A
#
# COMPACT_ATOMS: atom_id res chain seq x y z
N MET A 1 -5.33 28.42 -9.62
CA MET A 1 -4.39 27.43 -9.06
C MET A 1 -5.02 26.12 -8.53
N LYS A 2 -6.36 25.98 -8.45
CA LYS A 2 -7.05 24.83 -7.82
C LYS A 2 -6.78 23.45 -8.46
N ASP A 3 -6.38 23.38 -9.72
CA ASP A 3 -6.42 22.12 -10.48
C ASP A 3 -5.10 21.32 -10.43
N LYS A 4 -3.94 21.99 -10.63
CA LYS A 4 -2.64 21.30 -10.70
C LYS A 4 -2.33 20.49 -9.45
N THR A 5 -2.49 21.07 -8.26
CA THR A 5 -2.22 20.36 -6.99
C THR A 5 -3.16 19.18 -6.76
N THR A 6 -4.44 19.30 -7.14
CA THR A 6 -5.39 18.19 -7.01
C THR A 6 -5.02 17.05 -7.97
N LYS A 7 -4.66 17.40 -9.21
CA LYS A 7 -4.16 16.45 -10.19
C LYS A 7 -2.92 15.70 -9.69
N TRP A 8 -1.95 16.40 -9.10
CA TRP A 8 -0.77 15.78 -8.48
C TRP A 8 -1.13 14.84 -7.32
N LEU A 9 -2.07 15.22 -6.45
CA LEU A 9 -2.51 14.37 -5.36
C LEU A 9 -3.22 13.10 -5.87
N ILE A 10 -4.07 13.22 -6.89
CA ILE A 10 -4.72 12.06 -7.54
C ILE A 10 -3.67 11.14 -8.17
N ILE A 11 -2.70 11.70 -8.89
CA ILE A 11 -1.58 10.92 -9.44
C ILE A 11 -0.81 10.21 -8.31
N GLY A 12 -0.56 10.90 -7.20
CA GLY A 12 0.10 10.32 -6.02
C GLY A 12 -0.67 9.13 -5.43
N VAL A 13 -2.01 9.21 -5.36
CA VAL A 13 -2.87 8.10 -4.95
C VAL A 13 -2.71 6.92 -5.91
N ILE A 14 -2.78 7.16 -7.22
CA ILE A 14 -2.66 6.11 -8.25
C ILE A 14 -1.28 5.43 -8.16
N ILE A 15 -0.20 6.22 -8.09
CA ILE A 15 1.16 5.68 -7.96
C ILE A 15 1.28 4.84 -6.68
N SER A 16 0.74 5.32 -5.57
CA SER A 16 0.78 4.59 -4.30
C SER A 16 0.06 3.24 -4.38
N VAL A 17 -1.10 3.20 -5.05
CA VAL A 17 -1.83 1.95 -5.31
C VAL A 17 -1.01 1.01 -6.19
N VAL A 18 -0.42 1.51 -7.28
CA VAL A 18 0.43 0.69 -8.17
C VAL A 18 1.63 0.12 -7.40
N VAL A 19 2.30 0.94 -6.59
CA VAL A 19 3.41 0.51 -5.74
C VAL A 19 2.98 -0.58 -4.75
N MET A 20 1.80 -0.44 -4.14
CA MET A 20 1.25 -1.49 -3.26
C MET A 20 0.93 -2.77 -4.02
N ILE A 21 0.37 -2.70 -5.24
CA ILE A 21 0.09 -3.88 -6.07
C ILE A 21 1.40 -4.61 -6.40
N VAL A 22 2.44 -3.89 -6.84
CA VAL A 22 3.76 -4.47 -7.11
C VAL A 22 4.35 -5.06 -5.84
N GLY A 23 4.28 -4.33 -4.72
CA GLY A 23 4.74 -4.82 -3.42
C GLY A 23 4.01 -6.09 -2.97
N PHE A 24 2.70 -6.16 -3.19
CA PHE A 24 1.89 -7.33 -2.87
C PHE A 24 2.29 -8.54 -3.72
N VAL A 25 2.49 -8.37 -5.02
CA VAL A 25 2.95 -9.46 -5.90
C VAL A 25 4.34 -9.96 -5.48
N LEU A 26 5.24 -9.07 -5.06
CA LEU A 26 6.58 -9.48 -4.60
C LEU A 26 6.57 -10.13 -3.20
N TRP A 27 5.65 -9.69 -2.35
CA TRP A 27 5.50 -10.19 -0.98
C TRP A 27 4.72 -11.51 -0.93
N THR A 28 3.77 -11.73 -1.84
CA THR A 28 2.94 -12.93 -1.84
C THR A 28 3.76 -14.16 -2.21
N ASN A 29 3.37 -15.28 -1.61
CA ASN A 29 3.80 -16.59 -2.03
C ASN A 29 2.85 -17.06 -3.14
N LEU A 30 3.40 -17.49 -4.29
CA LEU A 30 2.62 -18.02 -5.41
C LEU A 30 2.22 -19.49 -5.21
N ASP A 31 2.83 -20.17 -4.22
CA ASP A 31 2.57 -21.56 -3.89
C ASP A 31 1.88 -21.66 -2.51
N PRO A 32 0.59 -22.05 -2.45
CA PRO A 32 -0.14 -22.10 -1.17
C PRO A 32 0.58 -23.02 -0.18
N VAL A 33 0.80 -22.51 1.05
CA VAL A 33 1.41 -23.29 2.12
C VAL A 33 0.45 -24.42 2.48
N GLN A 34 0.88 -25.66 2.34
CA GLN A 34 0.13 -26.84 2.75
C GLN A 34 0.18 -26.99 4.28
N ASP A 35 -0.85 -27.60 4.87
CA ASP A 35 -0.91 -27.94 6.30
C ASP A 35 -0.74 -26.76 7.28
N VAL A 36 -1.28 -25.59 6.91
CA VAL A 36 -1.19 -24.34 7.69
C VAL A 36 -1.60 -24.52 9.16
N GLU A 37 -2.58 -25.39 9.42
CA GLU A 37 -3.12 -25.66 10.76
C GLU A 37 -2.11 -26.37 11.70
N SER A 38 -1.11 -27.05 11.15
CA SER A 38 -0.07 -27.74 11.91
C SER A 38 1.14 -26.87 12.24
N LEU A 39 1.24 -25.69 11.62
CA LEU A 39 2.42 -24.82 11.72
C LEU A 39 2.20 -23.72 12.76
N SER A 40 3.22 -23.47 13.58
CA SER A 40 3.18 -22.31 14.47
C SER A 40 3.21 -21.00 13.65
N PRO A 41 2.67 -19.88 14.19
CA PRO A 41 2.71 -18.59 13.49
C PRO A 41 4.12 -18.14 13.08
N LYS A 42 5.13 -18.55 13.83
CA LYS A 42 6.54 -18.24 13.53
C LYS A 42 7.05 -19.04 12.33
N GLU A 43 6.72 -20.32 12.26
CA GLU A 43 7.09 -21.20 11.14
C GLU A 43 6.38 -20.78 9.86
N LEU A 44 5.07 -20.49 9.94
CA LEU A 44 4.31 -19.93 8.81
C LEU A 44 4.96 -18.68 8.25
N ARG A 45 5.36 -17.74 9.12
CA ARG A 45 6.02 -16.51 8.69
C ARG A 45 7.37 -16.76 8.03
N ASN A 46 8.14 -17.73 8.53
CA ASN A 46 9.43 -18.07 7.93
C ASN A 46 9.24 -18.70 6.55
N ILE A 47 8.31 -19.64 6.42
CA ILE A 47 7.98 -20.26 5.13
C ILE A 47 7.48 -19.20 4.12
N GLN A 48 6.62 -18.28 4.56
CA GLN A 48 6.17 -17.16 3.72
C GLN A 48 7.32 -16.26 3.27
N LYS A 49 8.31 -16.00 4.14
CA LYS A 49 9.50 -15.22 3.78
C LYS A 49 10.38 -15.94 2.77
N ASP A 50 10.56 -17.24 2.94
CA ASP A 50 11.42 -18.07 2.09
C ASP A 50 10.80 -18.31 0.71
N ARG A 51 9.46 -18.37 0.63
CA ARG A 51 8.72 -18.65 -0.62
C ARG A 51 8.21 -17.41 -1.36
N ALA A 52 8.28 -16.23 -0.74
CA ALA A 52 7.93 -15.00 -1.44
C ALA A 52 8.93 -14.75 -2.60
N ILE A 53 8.44 -14.12 -3.68
CA ILE A 53 9.32 -13.75 -4.81
C ILE A 53 10.48 -12.86 -4.33
N HIS A 54 10.16 -11.86 -3.51
CA HIS A 54 11.16 -11.00 -2.89
C HIS A 54 10.61 -10.32 -1.62
N TYR A 55 10.54 -11.06 -0.50
CA TYR A 55 9.92 -10.58 0.74
C TYR A 55 10.39 -9.19 1.22
N PRO A 56 11.71 -8.88 1.28
CA PRO A 56 12.15 -7.57 1.79
C PRO A 56 11.67 -6.40 0.91
N LEU A 57 11.79 -6.53 -0.42
CA LEU A 57 11.36 -5.51 -1.37
C LEU A 57 9.83 -5.40 -1.43
N GLY A 58 9.11 -6.53 -1.42
CA GLY A 58 7.65 -6.51 -1.35
C GLY A 58 7.14 -5.79 -0.11
N SER A 59 7.71 -6.11 1.07
CA SER A 59 7.38 -5.42 2.32
C SER A 59 7.74 -3.93 2.28
N LEU A 60 8.89 -3.57 1.72
CA LEU A 60 9.29 -2.16 1.56
C LEU A 60 8.27 -1.40 0.69
N LEU A 61 7.92 -1.93 -0.48
CA LEU A 61 6.99 -1.29 -1.41
C LEU A 61 5.58 -1.19 -0.82
N LEU A 62 5.11 -2.22 -0.12
CA LEU A 62 3.83 -2.16 0.60
C LEU A 62 3.82 -1.02 1.62
N ASN A 63 4.88 -0.88 2.41
CA ASN A 63 4.98 0.20 3.41
C ASN A 63 5.05 1.58 2.76
N ILE A 64 5.90 1.78 1.75
CA ILE A 64 6.03 3.06 1.05
C ILE A 64 4.72 3.43 0.36
N GLY A 65 4.09 2.48 -0.33
CA GLY A 65 2.81 2.66 -0.99
C GLY A 65 1.71 3.01 0.01
N PHE A 66 1.62 2.33 1.14
CA PHE A 66 0.63 2.62 2.18
C PHE A 66 0.81 4.02 2.79
N VAL A 67 2.06 4.39 3.12
CA VAL A 67 2.38 5.71 3.66
C VAL A 67 2.04 6.80 2.63
N GLY A 68 2.48 6.64 1.38
CA GLY A 68 2.17 7.57 0.28
C GLY A 68 0.67 7.73 0.04
N PHE A 69 -0.07 6.61 0.02
CA PHE A 69 -1.52 6.61 -0.13
C PHE A 69 -2.20 7.37 1.02
N THR A 70 -1.81 7.07 2.26
CA THR A 70 -2.39 7.70 3.45
C THR A 70 -2.18 9.21 3.44
N PHE A 71 -0.95 9.67 3.19
CA PHE A 71 -0.65 11.11 3.15
C PHE A 71 -1.38 11.85 2.02
N THR A 72 -1.38 11.28 0.81
CA THR A 72 -2.03 11.90 -0.35
C THR A 72 -3.55 11.95 -0.19
N LEU A 73 -4.15 10.87 0.32
CA LEU A 73 -5.58 10.80 0.60
C LEU A 73 -5.99 11.76 1.72
N LEU A 74 -5.28 11.79 2.85
CA LEU A 74 -5.55 12.72 3.94
C LEU A 74 -5.49 14.18 3.46
N THR A 75 -4.49 14.50 2.65
CA THR A 75 -4.36 15.85 2.07
C THR A 75 -5.55 16.21 1.17
N LEU A 76 -6.05 15.26 0.37
CA LEU A 76 -7.26 15.45 -0.44
C LEU A 76 -8.49 15.70 0.43
N VAL A 77 -8.69 14.88 1.47
CA VAL A 77 -9.83 14.99 2.38
C VAL A 77 -9.81 16.33 3.13
N ILE A 78 -8.69 16.70 3.73
CA ILE A 78 -8.54 17.99 4.44
C ILE A 78 -8.86 19.16 3.50
N ARG A 79 -8.33 19.11 2.27
CA ARG A 79 -8.54 20.17 1.30
C ARG A 79 -10.00 20.26 0.85
N GLN A 80 -10.68 19.12 0.70
CA GLN A 80 -12.10 19.07 0.39
C GLN A 80 -12.94 19.65 1.54
N LEU A 81 -12.64 19.28 2.78
CA LEU A 81 -13.29 19.84 3.97
C LEU A 81 -13.10 21.36 4.06
N LEU A 82 -11.87 21.87 3.92
CA LEU A 82 -11.60 23.31 3.91
C LEU A 82 -12.37 24.03 2.80
N SER A 83 -12.51 23.41 1.62
CA SER A 83 -13.27 24.00 0.52
C SER A 83 -14.77 24.05 0.79
N PHE A 84 -15.29 23.10 1.56
CA PHE A 84 -16.69 23.06 1.98
C PHE A 84 -16.97 24.13 3.04
N PHE A 85 -16.09 24.26 4.04
CA PHE A 85 -16.23 25.30 5.08
C PHE A 85 -16.06 26.71 4.52
N LYS A 86 -15.16 26.94 3.55
CA LYS A 86 -14.99 28.27 2.92
C LYS A 86 -16.13 28.67 1.95
N LYS A 87 -16.97 27.72 1.54
CA LYS A 87 -18.13 27.98 0.69
C LYS A 87 -19.39 28.32 1.49
N LYS A 88 -19.38 28.03 2.79
CA LYS A 88 -20.40 28.44 3.76
C LYS A 88 -20.03 29.81 4.32
#